data_AF-K9LD81-F1
#
_entry.id   AF-K9LD81-F1
#
_cell.length_a   1.000
_cell.length_b   1.000
_cell.length_c   1.000
_cell.angle_alpha   90.00
_cell.angle_beta   90.00
_cell.angle_gamma   90.00
#
_symmetry.space_group_name_H-M   'P 1'
#
loop_
_entity.id
_entity.type
_entity.pdbx_description
1 polymer ?
#
loop_
_entity_poly.entity_id
_entity_poly.type
_entity_poly.pdbx_seq_one_letter_code
_entity_poly.pdbx_strand_id
1 'polypeptide(L)'
;KLKATMMDRCVAHGVRFHQAKVVKVVHNEASSLLICDDGVAVPATVVLDATGFSRCLVQYDKPYNPGYQVAYGILAEVDEHPFDIDKMLFMDWRDSHLPEGSAIKERNSRVPTFLYAMPFSPTRIFLEETSLVARPGLSMDDIQERMAARLRHLGIRIRSVEEDERCVIPMGGPLPVLPQRVVGIGGTAGMVHPSTGYMVARTLATAPIVADSIVRFLRQ
;
A
#
# COMPACT_ATOMS: atom_id res chain seq x y z
N LYS A 1 -14.14 5.26 -5.05
CA LYS A 1 -14.91 6.50 -4.69
C LYS A 1 -13.99 7.63 -4.21
N LEU A 2 -13.22 7.46 -3.12
CA LEU A 2 -12.33 8.50 -2.58
C LEU A 2 -11.40 9.15 -3.62
N LYS A 3 -10.66 8.35 -4.38
CA LYS A 3 -9.74 8.83 -5.43
C LYS A 3 -10.46 9.71 -6.46
N ALA A 4 -11.60 9.26 -6.98
CA ALA A 4 -12.38 10.02 -7.97
C ALA A 4 -12.81 11.37 -7.40
N THR A 5 -13.38 11.41 -6.19
CA THR A 5 -13.77 12.67 -5.52
C THR A 5 -12.58 13.62 -5.35
N MET A 6 -11.38 13.11 -5.04
CA MET A 6 -10.19 13.94 -4.93
C MET A 6 -9.73 14.48 -6.29
N MET A 7 -9.74 13.65 -7.33
CA MET A 7 -9.39 14.07 -8.69
C MET A 7 -10.36 15.14 -9.21
N ASP A 8 -11.66 14.95 -9.01
CA ASP A 8 -12.68 15.93 -9.42
C ASP A 8 -12.48 17.28 -8.74
N ARG A 9 -12.15 17.28 -7.44
CA ARG A 9 -11.79 18.50 -6.70
C ARG A 9 -10.54 19.17 -7.26
N CYS A 10 -9.51 18.41 -7.61
CA CYS A 10 -8.30 18.94 -8.24
C CYS A 10 -8.64 19.63 -9.58
N VAL A 11 -9.43 18.97 -10.44
CA VAL A 11 -9.87 19.54 -11.73
C VAL A 11 -10.65 20.83 -11.52
N ALA A 12 -11.59 20.84 -10.55
CA ALA A 12 -12.38 22.03 -10.23
C ALA A 12 -11.53 23.23 -9.75
N HIS A 13 -10.31 22.99 -9.26
CA HIS A 13 -9.36 24.03 -8.84
C HIS A 13 -8.22 24.25 -9.86
N GLY A 14 -8.40 23.80 -11.10
CA GLY A 14 -7.49 24.10 -12.21
C GLY A 14 -6.27 23.18 -12.34
N VAL A 15 -6.22 22.07 -11.59
CA VAL A 15 -5.19 21.05 -11.80
C VAL A 15 -5.40 20.38 -13.15
N ARG A 16 -4.34 20.35 -13.97
CA ARG A 16 -4.32 19.63 -15.23
C ARG A 16 -3.70 18.25 -15.02
N PHE A 17 -4.39 17.22 -15.47
CA PHE A 17 -3.86 15.86 -15.48
C PHE A 17 -3.31 15.53 -16.87
N HIS A 18 -2.17 14.85 -16.89
CA HIS A 18 -1.55 14.33 -18.09
C HIS A 18 -1.24 12.85 -17.85
N GLN A 19 -1.79 11.99 -18.70
CA GLN A 19 -1.68 10.54 -18.56
C GLN A 19 -0.45 10.05 -19.33
N ALA A 20 0.71 10.11 -18.69
CA ALA A 20 1.96 9.56 -19.20
C ALA A 20 2.86 9.14 -18.02
N LYS A 21 3.90 8.35 -18.30
CA LYS A 21 4.90 7.99 -17.29
C LYS A 21 6.06 8.97 -17.36
N VAL A 22 6.37 9.63 -16.25
CA VAL A 22 7.62 10.40 -16.14
C VAL A 22 8.79 9.42 -16.11
N VAL A 23 9.66 9.50 -17.10
CA VAL A 23 10.85 8.64 -17.22
C VAL A 23 12.08 9.26 -16.56
N LYS A 24 12.16 10.60 -16.54
CA LYS A 24 13.31 11.32 -16.02
C LYS A 24 12.93 12.74 -15.61
N VAL A 25 13.64 13.26 -14.61
CA VAL A 25 13.65 14.68 -14.28
C VAL A 25 15.05 15.22 -14.54
N VAL A 26 15.14 16.33 -15.27
CA VAL A 26 16.37 17.07 -15.51
C VAL A 26 16.29 18.38 -14.74
N HIS A 27 17.35 18.71 -14.01
CA HIS A 27 17.42 19.92 -13.22
C HIS A 27 18.37 20.93 -13.86
N ASN A 28 17.87 22.14 -14.08
CA ASN A 28 18.64 23.33 -14.44
C ASN A 28 18.77 24.23 -13.22
N GLU A 29 19.60 25.29 -13.28
CA GLU A 29 19.84 26.20 -12.14
C GLU A 29 18.55 26.71 -11.49
N ALA A 30 17.58 27.16 -12.29
CA ALA A 30 16.33 27.77 -11.81
C ALA A 30 15.07 26.90 -11.97
N SER A 31 15.12 25.79 -12.71
CA SER A 31 13.93 25.01 -13.05
C SER A 31 14.21 23.52 -13.22
N SER A 32 13.15 22.73 -13.32
CA SER A 32 13.20 21.31 -13.65
C SER A 32 12.39 21.04 -14.91
N LEU A 33 12.75 19.98 -15.64
CA LEU A 33 12.04 19.50 -16.81
C LEU A 33 11.73 18.01 -16.59
N LEU A 34 10.45 17.66 -16.53
CA LEU A 34 10.00 16.28 -16.52
C LEU A 34 9.91 15.78 -17.96
N ILE A 35 10.51 14.62 -18.25
CA ILE A 35 10.42 13.96 -19.55
C ILE A 35 9.48 12.77 -19.39
N CYS A 36 8.45 12.72 -20.22
CA CYS A 36 7.46 11.64 -20.27
C CYS A 36 7.81 10.60 -21.35
N ASP A 37 7.25 9.40 -21.23
CA ASP A 37 7.41 8.30 -22.19
C ASP A 37 6.70 8.51 -23.53
N ASP A 38 5.74 9.42 -23.58
CA ASP A 38 5.04 9.86 -24.79
C ASP A 38 5.77 10.99 -25.55
N GLY A 39 6.97 11.38 -25.08
CA GLY A 39 7.78 12.43 -25.66
C GLY A 39 7.43 13.85 -25.20
N VAL A 40 6.41 14.02 -24.36
CA VAL A 40 6.06 15.33 -23.78
C VAL A 40 7.11 15.72 -22.73
N ALA A 41 7.49 17.00 -22.72
CA ALA A 41 8.35 17.58 -21.69
C ALA A 41 7.58 18.65 -20.91
N VAL A 42 7.55 18.54 -19.59
CA VAL A 42 6.81 19.45 -18.70
C VAL A 42 7.79 20.27 -17.87
N PRO A 43 7.89 21.60 -18.07
CA PRO A 43 8.70 22.45 -17.21
C PRO A 43 8.02 22.64 -15.85
N ALA A 44 8.81 22.66 -14.79
CA ALA A 44 8.34 22.82 -13.42
C ALA A 44 9.34 23.57 -12.54
N THR A 45 8.83 24.43 -11.66
CA THR A 45 9.66 25.07 -10.62
C THR A 45 9.90 24.12 -9.44
N VAL A 46 8.89 23.34 -9.08
CA VAL A 46 8.93 22.34 -8.00
C VAL A 46 8.40 21.02 -8.53
N VAL A 47 9.07 19.92 -8.19
CA VAL A 47 8.65 18.57 -8.54
C VAL A 47 8.33 17.80 -7.27
N LEU A 48 7.09 17.30 -7.19
CA LEU A 48 6.65 16.40 -6.13
C LEU A 48 6.63 14.96 -6.67
N ASP A 49 7.40 14.08 -6.06
CA ASP A 49 7.34 12.64 -6.35
C ASP A 49 6.26 12.00 -5.46
N ALA A 50 5.12 11.68 -6.07
CA ALA A 50 4.01 10.97 -5.43
C ALA A 50 3.85 9.52 -5.96
N THR A 51 4.93 8.91 -6.46
CA THR A 51 4.90 7.61 -7.16
C THR A 51 4.76 6.39 -6.25
N GLY A 52 4.41 6.58 -4.97
CA GLY A 52 4.28 5.48 -4.02
C GLY A 52 5.62 4.78 -3.80
N PHE A 53 5.68 3.46 -3.99
CA PHE A 53 6.90 2.68 -3.75
C PHE A 53 7.83 2.56 -4.98
N SER A 54 7.55 3.27 -6.08
CA SER A 54 8.39 3.21 -7.28
C SER A 54 9.76 3.84 -7.11
N ARG A 55 9.92 4.80 -6.18
CA ARG A 55 11.22 5.38 -5.78
C ARG A 55 12.06 5.86 -6.98
N CYS A 56 11.40 6.45 -7.97
CA CYS A 56 12.00 6.69 -9.29
C CYS A 56 12.53 8.10 -9.51
N LEU A 57 12.06 9.12 -8.77
CA LEU A 57 12.48 10.51 -8.98
C LEU A 57 13.31 11.07 -7.83
N VAL A 58 13.04 10.65 -6.59
CA VAL A 58 13.85 11.03 -5.42
C VAL A 58 15.10 10.17 -5.29
N GLN A 59 16.15 10.77 -4.72
CA GLN A 59 17.45 10.13 -4.50
C GLN A 59 17.56 9.56 -3.08
N TYR A 60 18.26 8.43 -2.97
CA TYR A 60 18.60 7.74 -1.71
C TYR A 60 20.10 7.41 -1.71
N ASP A 61 20.73 7.47 -0.55
CA ASP A 61 22.17 7.18 -0.34
C ASP A 61 22.43 5.83 0.36
N LYS A 62 21.37 5.16 0.82
CA LYS A 62 21.44 3.90 1.57
C LYS A 62 20.86 2.73 0.77
N PRO A 63 21.42 1.52 0.94
CA PRO A 63 20.86 0.31 0.33
C PRO A 63 19.39 0.12 0.68
N TYR A 64 18.62 -0.36 -0.29
CA TYR A 64 17.22 -0.68 -0.08
C TYR A 64 17.05 -2.12 0.36
N ASN A 65 16.72 -2.32 1.65
CA ASN A 65 16.42 -3.62 2.22
C ASN A 65 15.34 -3.49 3.31
N PRO A 66 14.10 -3.09 2.94
CA PRO A 66 13.02 -2.93 3.91
C PRO A 66 12.54 -4.29 4.43
N GLY A 67 11.71 -4.29 5.47
CA GLY A 67 10.84 -5.45 5.71
C GLY A 67 9.67 -5.41 4.73
N TYR A 68 8.92 -6.50 4.62
CA TYR A 68 7.73 -6.55 3.78
C TYR A 68 6.56 -7.10 4.58
N GLN A 69 5.44 -6.37 4.56
CA GLN A 69 4.13 -6.89 4.89
C GLN A 69 3.56 -7.48 3.61
N VAL A 70 3.11 -8.72 3.68
CA VAL A 70 2.52 -9.42 2.52
C VAL A 70 1.13 -9.86 2.91
N ALA A 71 0.16 -9.61 2.04
CA ALA A 71 -1.23 -9.96 2.26
C ALA A 71 -1.85 -10.55 1.00
N TYR A 72 -2.73 -11.52 1.22
CA TYR A 72 -3.63 -12.07 0.21
C TYR A 72 -5.06 -11.87 0.67
N GLY A 73 -5.82 -11.11 -0.11
CA GLY A 73 -7.19 -10.74 0.15
C GLY A 73 -8.14 -11.26 -0.91
N ILE A 74 -9.37 -11.59 -0.51
CA ILE A 74 -10.47 -11.86 -1.43
C ILE A 74 -11.73 -11.15 -0.96
N LEU A 75 -12.50 -10.63 -1.91
CA LEU A 75 -13.92 -10.35 -1.73
C LEU A 75 -14.69 -11.51 -2.37
N ALA A 76 -15.50 -12.21 -1.58
CA ALA A 76 -16.11 -13.46 -2.05
C ALA A 76 -17.57 -13.59 -1.63
N GLU A 77 -18.33 -14.27 -2.49
CA GLU A 77 -19.59 -14.89 -2.11
C GLU A 77 -19.31 -16.27 -1.50
N VAL A 78 -19.91 -16.56 -0.36
CA VAL A 78 -19.73 -17.79 0.41
C VAL A 78 -21.09 -18.39 0.78
N ASP A 79 -21.11 -19.68 1.12
CA ASP A 79 -22.33 -20.31 1.63
C ASP A 79 -22.81 -19.66 2.93
N GLU A 80 -21.89 -19.51 3.87
CA GLU A 80 -22.07 -18.85 5.18
C GLU A 80 -20.68 -18.54 5.77
N HIS A 81 -20.64 -17.71 6.81
CA HIS A 81 -19.43 -17.45 7.59
C HIS A 81 -19.76 -17.23 9.08
N PRO A 82 -18.81 -17.46 10.00
CA PRO A 82 -19.06 -17.37 11.44
C PRO A 82 -18.98 -15.94 12.03
N PHE A 83 -18.73 -14.92 11.21
CA PHE A 83 -18.50 -13.56 11.67
C PHE A 83 -19.78 -12.71 11.74
N ASP A 84 -19.88 -11.82 12.73
CA ASP A 84 -20.96 -10.85 12.86
C ASP A 84 -20.88 -9.79 11.75
N ILE A 85 -22.00 -9.51 11.07
CA ILE A 85 -22.04 -8.59 9.90
C ILE A 85 -21.66 -7.15 10.27
N ASP A 86 -21.96 -6.72 11.50
CA ASP A 86 -21.68 -5.37 11.97
C ASP A 86 -20.30 -5.22 12.64
N LYS A 87 -19.42 -6.21 12.51
CA LYS A 87 -18.10 -6.20 13.13
C LYS A 87 -17.01 -6.60 12.15
N MET A 88 -15.90 -5.85 12.20
CA MET A 88 -14.66 -6.26 11.57
C MET A 88 -13.84 -7.09 12.56
N LEU A 89 -13.43 -8.29 12.15
CA LEU A 89 -12.37 -9.01 12.84
C LEU A 89 -11.04 -8.35 12.50
N PHE A 90 -10.39 -7.80 13.52
CA PHE A 90 -9.13 -7.08 13.38
C PHE A 90 -7.96 -7.94 13.87
N MET A 91 -7.03 -8.26 12.96
CA MET A 91 -5.77 -8.96 13.24
C MET A 91 -5.93 -10.25 14.09
N ASP A 92 -6.66 -11.25 13.59
CA ASP A 92 -6.78 -12.53 14.29
C ASP A 92 -5.56 -13.42 14.09
N TRP A 93 -4.68 -13.40 15.10
CA TRP A 93 -3.43 -14.17 15.16
C TRP A 93 -3.61 -15.64 15.57
N ARG A 94 -4.82 -16.07 15.96
CA ARG A 94 -5.03 -17.45 16.43
C ARG A 94 -4.68 -18.45 15.33
N ASP A 95 -3.96 -19.50 15.69
CA ASP A 95 -3.39 -20.48 14.76
C ASP A 95 -3.90 -21.92 15.01
N SER A 96 -4.99 -22.06 15.77
CA SER A 96 -5.63 -23.35 16.09
C SER A 96 -6.16 -24.10 14.86
N HIS A 97 -6.27 -23.42 13.72
CA HIS A 97 -6.62 -24.00 12.43
C HIS A 97 -5.46 -24.79 11.79
N LEU A 98 -4.23 -24.63 12.30
CA LEU A 98 -3.06 -25.33 11.79
C LEU A 98 -2.81 -26.61 12.62
N PRO A 99 -2.68 -27.79 11.99
CA PRO A 99 -2.43 -29.03 12.70
C PRO A 99 -1.08 -29.03 13.44
N GLU A 100 -1.07 -29.48 14.69
CA GLU A 100 0.16 -29.62 15.47
C GLU A 100 1.15 -30.58 14.79
N GLY A 101 2.44 -30.23 14.82
CA GLY A 101 3.51 -30.98 14.16
C GLY A 101 3.55 -30.88 12.63
N SER A 102 2.65 -30.12 11.99
CA SER A 102 2.68 -29.91 10.55
C SER A 102 3.73 -28.86 10.12
N ALA A 103 4.23 -28.98 8.89
CA ALA A 103 5.19 -28.02 8.34
C ALA A 103 4.61 -26.59 8.29
N ILE A 104 3.31 -26.43 8.01
CA ILE A 104 2.66 -25.11 8.00
C ILE A 104 2.61 -24.48 9.40
N LYS A 105 2.40 -25.27 10.46
CA LYS A 105 2.45 -24.82 11.85
C LYS A 105 3.86 -24.37 12.22
N GLU A 106 4.88 -25.15 11.87
CA GLU A 106 6.28 -24.78 12.12
C GLU A 106 6.66 -23.45 11.44
N ARG A 107 6.27 -23.26 10.18
CA ARG A 107 6.48 -21.98 9.47
C ARG A 107 5.72 -20.83 10.11
N ASN A 108 4.48 -21.05 10.56
CA ASN A 108 3.67 -20.03 11.23
C ASN A 108 4.26 -19.61 12.58
N SER A 109 4.80 -20.55 13.37
CA SER A 109 5.47 -20.24 14.64
C SER A 109 6.71 -19.35 14.47
N ARG A 110 7.39 -19.42 13.32
CA ARG A 110 8.55 -18.57 13.01
C ARG A 110 8.16 -17.20 12.48
N VAL A 111 7.19 -17.17 11.56
CA VAL A 111 6.66 -15.92 10.99
C VAL A 111 5.14 -16.04 10.91
N PRO A 112 4.41 -15.55 11.91
CA PRO A 112 2.97 -15.74 11.99
C PRO A 112 2.22 -14.86 10.97
N THR A 113 1.03 -15.33 10.60
CA THR A 113 0.04 -14.54 9.88
C THR A 113 -1.21 -14.32 10.72
N PHE A 114 -2.00 -13.33 10.34
CA PHE A 114 -3.29 -13.03 10.94
C PHE A 114 -4.36 -12.81 9.88
N LEU A 115 -5.62 -12.98 10.27
CA LEU A 115 -6.78 -12.74 9.41
C LEU A 115 -7.43 -11.39 9.71
N TYR A 116 -7.78 -10.64 8.67
CA TYR A 116 -8.90 -9.70 8.67
C TYR A 116 -10.14 -10.35 8.08
N ALA A 117 -11.30 -10.10 8.70
CA ALA A 117 -12.59 -10.49 8.14
C ALA A 117 -13.56 -9.33 8.27
N MET A 118 -14.18 -8.95 7.16
CA MET A 118 -15.14 -7.85 7.08
C MET A 118 -16.38 -8.35 6.31
N PRO A 119 -17.42 -8.81 7.02
CA PRO A 119 -18.63 -9.26 6.35
C PRO A 119 -19.50 -8.08 5.89
N PHE A 120 -20.17 -8.27 4.76
CA PHE A 120 -21.12 -7.31 4.20
C PHE A 120 -22.56 -7.83 4.23
N SER A 121 -22.73 -9.14 4.26
CA SER A 121 -23.99 -9.87 4.40
C SER A 121 -23.68 -11.29 4.90
N PRO A 122 -24.68 -12.15 5.23
CA PRO A 122 -24.43 -13.53 5.65
C PRO A 122 -23.65 -14.38 4.63
N THR A 123 -23.62 -13.96 3.36
CA THR A 123 -23.05 -14.71 2.24
C THR A 123 -22.00 -13.91 1.47
N ARG A 124 -21.64 -12.70 1.90
CA ARG A 124 -20.68 -11.84 1.19
C ARG A 124 -19.68 -11.24 2.18
N ILE A 125 -18.40 -11.51 1.97
CA ILE A 125 -17.36 -11.19 2.95
C ILE A 125 -16.03 -10.86 2.28
N PHE A 126 -15.31 -9.89 2.85
CA PHE A 126 -13.89 -9.67 2.59
C PHE A 126 -13.05 -10.40 3.62
N LEU A 127 -12.03 -11.12 3.15
CA LEU A 127 -11.11 -11.91 3.97
C LEU A 127 -9.68 -11.61 3.50
N GLU A 128 -8.77 -11.33 4.44
CA GLU A 128 -7.37 -11.07 4.11
C GLU A 128 -6.43 -11.74 5.11
N GLU A 129 -5.62 -12.70 4.65
CA GLU A 129 -4.55 -13.28 5.46
C GLU A 129 -3.27 -12.48 5.23
N THR A 130 -2.63 -12.03 6.32
CA THR A 130 -1.53 -11.08 6.27
C THR A 130 -0.37 -11.51 7.15
N SER A 131 0.86 -11.39 6.65
CA SER A 131 2.08 -11.42 7.47
C SER A 131 2.50 -9.99 7.81
N LEU A 132 2.67 -9.68 9.09
CA LEU A 132 2.92 -8.31 9.58
C LEU A 132 4.17 -7.67 8.99
N VAL A 133 5.35 -8.25 9.22
CA VAL A 133 6.60 -7.80 8.61
C VAL A 133 7.61 -8.94 8.63
N ALA A 134 8.17 -9.24 7.46
CA ALA A 134 9.23 -10.23 7.31
C ALA A 134 10.34 -9.72 6.39
N ARG A 135 11.55 -10.24 6.57
CA ARG A 135 12.70 -9.94 5.71
C ARG A 135 13.49 -11.23 5.42
N PRO A 136 13.39 -11.81 4.22
CA PRO A 136 12.50 -11.43 3.12
C PRO A 136 11.02 -11.58 3.47
N GLY A 137 10.13 -10.95 2.69
CA GLY A 137 8.68 -11.16 2.81
C GLY A 137 8.28 -12.61 2.55
N LEU A 138 7.14 -13.04 3.10
CA LEU A 138 6.58 -14.36 2.81
C LEU A 138 6.22 -14.46 1.32
N SER A 139 6.31 -15.67 0.76
CA SER A 139 5.80 -15.93 -0.59
C SER A 139 4.27 -15.85 -0.58
N MET A 140 3.70 -15.43 -1.72
CA MET A 140 2.24 -15.38 -1.88
C MET A 140 1.63 -16.77 -1.67
N ASP A 141 2.27 -17.82 -2.19
CA ASP A 141 1.80 -19.20 -2.06
C ASP A 141 1.70 -19.66 -0.59
N ASP A 142 2.64 -19.27 0.30
CA ASP A 142 2.58 -19.63 1.73
C ASP A 142 1.41 -18.91 2.43
N ILE A 143 1.13 -17.66 2.07
CA ILE A 143 -0.04 -16.94 2.61
C ILE A 143 -1.35 -17.54 2.10
N GLN A 144 -1.42 -17.87 0.81
CA GLN A 144 -2.60 -18.52 0.22
C GLN A 144 -2.86 -19.91 0.85
N GLU A 145 -1.81 -20.69 1.11
CA GLU A 145 -1.92 -21.99 1.78
C GLU A 145 -2.50 -21.84 3.20
N ARG A 146 -1.98 -20.86 3.98
CA ARG A 146 -2.46 -20.55 5.33
C ARG A 146 -3.90 -20.07 5.35
N MET A 147 -4.25 -19.16 4.44
CA MET A 147 -5.63 -18.71 4.27
C MET A 147 -6.54 -19.90 3.98
N ALA A 148 -6.19 -20.76 3.03
CA ALA A 148 -6.99 -21.93 2.68
C ALA A 148 -7.17 -22.90 3.87
N ALA A 149 -6.13 -23.10 4.68
CA ALA A 149 -6.24 -23.89 5.92
C ALA A 149 -7.23 -23.26 6.91
N ARG A 150 -7.17 -21.94 7.09
CA ARG A 150 -8.08 -21.21 7.96
C ARG A 150 -9.52 -21.26 7.48
N LEU A 151 -9.77 -21.04 6.19
CA LEU A 151 -11.13 -21.09 5.63
C LEU A 151 -11.78 -22.47 5.79
N ARG A 152 -11.01 -23.54 5.54
CA ARG A 152 -11.47 -24.92 5.79
C ARG A 152 -11.83 -25.15 7.26
N HIS A 153 -11.00 -24.68 8.18
CA HIS A 153 -11.26 -24.79 9.62
C HIS A 153 -12.51 -24.03 10.05
N LEU A 154 -12.75 -22.84 9.47
CA LEU A 154 -13.93 -22.02 9.75
C LEU A 154 -15.19 -22.51 9.02
N GLY A 155 -15.11 -23.54 8.18
CA GLY A 155 -16.23 -24.04 7.38
C GLY A 155 -16.66 -23.10 6.24
N ILE A 156 -15.84 -22.09 5.90
CA ILE A 156 -16.17 -21.11 4.87
C ILE A 156 -15.97 -21.75 3.50
N ARG A 157 -17.06 -21.94 2.75
CA ARG A 157 -17.06 -22.44 1.38
C ARG A 157 -17.30 -21.30 0.39
N ILE A 158 -16.30 -21.01 -0.44
CA ILE A 158 -16.35 -19.97 -1.46
C ILE A 158 -17.20 -20.46 -2.64
N ARG A 159 -18.20 -19.68 -3.03
CA ARG A 159 -18.99 -19.87 -4.26
C ARG A 159 -18.36 -19.16 -5.44
N SER A 160 -17.94 -17.92 -5.23
CA SER A 160 -17.33 -17.08 -6.26
C SER A 160 -16.39 -16.06 -5.60
N VAL A 161 -15.33 -15.69 -6.31
CA VAL A 161 -14.44 -14.60 -5.92
C VAL A 161 -14.78 -13.41 -6.80
N GLU A 162 -15.21 -12.32 -6.20
CA GLU A 162 -15.51 -11.06 -6.87
C GLU A 162 -14.22 -10.27 -7.13
N GLU A 163 -13.30 -10.26 -6.15
CA GLU A 163 -12.01 -9.55 -6.23
C GLU A 163 -10.89 -10.41 -5.61
N ASP A 164 -9.72 -10.42 -6.26
CA ASP A 164 -8.47 -11.06 -5.81
C ASP A 164 -7.43 -9.96 -5.58
N GLU A 165 -6.95 -9.83 -4.35
CA GLU A 165 -6.01 -8.79 -3.95
C GLU A 165 -4.67 -9.41 -3.50
N ARG A 166 -3.58 -8.95 -4.13
CA ARG A 166 -2.21 -9.33 -3.80
C ARG A 166 -1.43 -8.10 -3.40
N CYS A 167 -1.05 -8.04 -2.13
CA CYS A 167 -0.44 -6.85 -1.56
C CYS A 167 0.96 -7.14 -1.01
N VAL A 168 1.94 -6.33 -1.43
CA VAL A 168 3.32 -6.35 -0.92
C VAL A 168 3.69 -4.93 -0.55
N ILE A 169 3.74 -4.65 0.75
CA ILE A 169 4.00 -3.31 1.27
C ILE A 169 5.41 -3.29 1.86
N PRO A 170 6.32 -2.45 1.32
CA PRO A 170 7.58 -2.17 1.97
C PRO A 170 7.36 -1.49 3.34
N MET A 171 7.85 -2.15 4.37
CA MET A 171 7.76 -1.71 5.76
C MET A 171 9.10 -1.06 6.15
N GLY A 172 9.10 0.27 6.16
CA GLY A 172 10.29 1.09 6.38
C GLY A 172 11.14 1.26 5.12
N GLY A 173 12.44 1.50 5.31
CA GLY A 173 13.37 1.78 4.22
C GLY A 173 14.21 3.04 4.50
N PRO A 174 15.17 3.34 3.61
CA PRO A 174 15.98 4.54 3.74
C PRO A 174 15.13 5.79 3.46
N LEU A 175 15.38 6.85 4.22
CA LEU A 175 14.82 8.16 3.94
C LEU A 175 15.49 8.76 2.68
N PRO A 176 14.79 9.59 1.90
CA PRO A 176 15.40 10.33 0.80
C PRO A 176 16.55 11.23 1.30
N VAL A 177 17.56 11.44 0.46
CA VAL A 177 18.67 12.38 0.75
C VAL A 177 18.12 13.80 0.88
N LEU A 178 18.62 14.57 1.84
CA LEU A 178 18.30 15.99 1.96
C LEU A 178 19.58 16.82 2.07
N PRO A 179 19.69 17.98 1.39
CA PRO A 179 18.72 18.54 0.45
C PRO A 179 18.74 17.86 -0.93
N GLN A 180 17.61 17.89 -1.64
CA GLN A 180 17.50 17.51 -3.05
C GLN A 180 16.38 18.32 -3.73
N ARG A 181 16.37 18.38 -5.07
CA ARG A 181 15.41 19.23 -5.81
C ARG A 181 14.01 18.61 -5.98
N VAL A 182 13.90 17.30 -5.88
CA VAL A 182 12.60 16.59 -5.94
C VAL A 182 12.13 16.33 -4.52
N VAL A 183 10.91 16.76 -4.20
CA VAL A 183 10.32 16.53 -2.88
C VAL A 183 9.45 15.29 -2.93
N GLY A 184 9.80 14.26 -2.16
CA GLY A 184 8.96 13.07 -2.04
C GLY A 184 7.70 13.35 -1.21
N ILE A 185 6.58 12.72 -1.58
CA ILE A 185 5.36 12.64 -0.76
C ILE A 185 4.78 11.22 -0.82
N GLY A 186 4.21 10.76 0.29
CA GLY A 186 3.63 9.41 0.37
C GLY A 186 4.70 8.32 0.49
N GLY A 187 4.56 7.24 -0.29
CA GLY A 187 5.39 6.02 -0.19
C GLY A 187 6.88 6.30 -0.38
N THR A 188 7.20 7.14 -1.36
CA THR A 188 8.57 7.50 -1.74
C THR A 188 9.25 8.33 -0.63
N ALA A 189 8.47 9.05 0.16
CA ALA A 189 8.93 9.80 1.33
C ALA A 189 8.96 8.98 2.62
N GLY A 190 8.69 7.68 2.58
CA GLY A 190 8.66 6.83 3.77
C GLY A 190 7.53 7.18 4.74
N MET A 191 6.40 7.72 4.25
CA MET A 191 5.27 8.09 5.12
C MET A 191 4.42 6.90 5.60
N VAL A 192 4.68 5.70 5.10
CA VAL A 192 4.01 4.47 5.53
C VAL A 192 4.33 4.18 6.99
N HIS A 193 3.31 3.90 7.78
CA HIS A 193 3.50 3.53 9.17
C HIS A 193 4.17 2.13 9.25
N PRO A 194 5.37 2.00 9.84
CA PRO A 194 6.19 0.79 9.76
C PRO A 194 5.64 -0.40 10.55
N SER A 195 4.55 -0.24 11.30
CA SER A 195 3.91 -1.34 12.05
C SER A 195 2.53 -1.73 11.52
N THR A 196 1.90 -0.91 10.67
CA THR A 196 0.52 -1.16 10.20
C THR A 196 0.37 -1.13 8.68
N GLY A 197 1.34 -0.56 7.96
CA GLY A 197 1.25 -0.33 6.52
C GLY A 197 0.35 0.86 6.16
N TYR A 198 -0.25 1.52 7.15
CA TYR A 198 -1.19 2.62 6.90
C TYR A 198 -0.50 3.92 6.52
N MET A 199 -1.12 4.61 5.58
CA MET A 199 -0.54 5.78 4.91
C MET A 199 -1.56 6.89 4.66
N VAL A 200 -2.75 6.53 4.16
CA VAL A 200 -3.71 7.47 3.55
C VAL A 200 -4.03 8.64 4.48
N ALA A 201 -4.45 8.37 5.72
CA ALA A 201 -4.82 9.42 6.68
C ALA A 201 -3.64 10.36 6.98
N ARG A 202 -2.44 9.80 7.19
CA ARG A 202 -1.22 10.58 7.48
C ARG A 202 -0.82 11.47 6.30
N THR A 203 -0.88 10.93 5.08
CA THR A 203 -0.57 11.70 3.86
C THR A 203 -1.58 12.82 3.65
N LEU A 204 -2.86 12.57 3.85
CA LEU A 204 -3.91 13.59 3.73
C LEU A 204 -3.77 14.70 4.79
N ALA A 205 -3.42 14.35 6.03
CA ALA A 205 -3.18 15.34 7.08
C ALA A 205 -1.94 16.20 6.81
N THR A 206 -0.94 15.65 6.12
CA THR A 206 0.33 16.33 5.84
C THR A 206 0.28 17.19 4.57
N ALA A 207 -0.57 16.82 3.60
CA ALA A 207 -0.63 17.47 2.29
C ALA A 207 -0.86 19.00 2.36
N PRO A 208 -1.75 19.56 3.22
CA PRO A 208 -1.93 21.01 3.33
C PRO A 208 -0.66 21.73 3.83
N ILE A 209 0.06 21.13 4.79
CA ILE A 209 1.28 21.71 5.37
C ILE A 209 2.38 21.82 4.30
N VAL A 210 2.52 20.77 3.47
CA VAL A 210 3.46 20.75 2.35
C VAL A 210 3.05 21.78 1.30
N ALA A 211 1.78 21.83 0.94
CA ALA A 211 1.26 22.80 -0.03
C ALA A 211 1.51 24.25 0.41
N ASP A 212 1.22 24.59 1.68
CA ASP A 212 1.47 25.93 2.23
C ASP A 212 2.95 26.31 2.18
N SER A 213 3.84 25.35 2.46
CA SER A 213 5.29 25.56 2.39
C SER A 213 5.75 25.85 0.96
N ILE A 214 5.22 25.12 -0.02
CA ILE A 214 5.49 25.34 -1.44
C ILE A 214 4.97 26.72 -1.89
N VAL A 215 3.74 27.07 -1.51
CA VAL A 215 3.15 28.38 -1.85
C VAL A 215 3.97 29.53 -1.27
N ARG A 216 4.44 29.42 -0.02
CA ARG A 216 5.32 30.43 0.59
C ARG A 216 6.63 30.59 -0.15
N PHE A 217 7.25 29.48 -0.58
CA PHE A 217 8.49 29.49 -1.33
C PHE A 217 8.32 30.12 -2.72
N LEU A 218 7.25 29.77 -3.44
CA LEU A 218 6.99 30.28 -4.80
C LEU A 218 6.56 31.76 -4.86
N ARG A 219 6.21 32.36 -3.71
CA ARG A 219 5.83 33.78 -3.62
C ARG A 219 7.01 34.71 -3.28
N GLN A 220 8.16 34.15 -2.93
CA GLN A 220 9.41 34.89 -2.72
C GLN A 220 10.07 35.19 -4.07
#